data_AF-A0A0T1UNE8-F1
#
_entry.id   AF-A0A0T1UNE8-F1
#
_cell.length_a   1.000
_cell.length_b   1.000
_cell.length_c   1.000
_cell.angle_alpha   90.00
_cell.angle_beta   90.00
_cell.angle_gamma   90.00
#
_symmetry.space_group_name_H-M   'P 1'
#
loop_
_entity.id
_entity.type
_entity.pdbx_description
1 polymer ?
#
loop_
_entity_poly.entity_id
_entity_poly.type
_entity_poly.pdbx_seq_one_letter_code
_entity_poly.pdbx_strand_id
1 'polypeptide(L)'
;MPEEITTATAASPVPAPVPATATATATAATGRTAAQAFGIGCAVLLAVPLLLVLAFVGWIAVVTKDASDFPRVAPEEMVSRAVDRSREAYDVLGFTRTIRPGVEEIGVSTENTIGSDHCYRGGLTDESVDGAYRISHSWALDQVPAEQAVPGLRRLRDHLEDTGWDITSYRENVSGDYWDLYASRSGGDERVSFQWFADRDYFTGGTSTPCAVDPDWRQGDDQPAGDRLWPPDFGPSA
;
A
#
# COMPACT_ATOMS: atom_id res chain seq x y z
N MET A 1 25.81 57.52 -4.14
CA MET A 1 26.19 58.90 -4.53
C MET A 1 27.49 58.80 -5.33
N PRO A 2 27.67 59.62 -6.38
CA PRO A 2 26.67 60.06 -7.38
C PRO A 2 26.53 58.95 -8.45
N GLU A 3 26.21 59.09 -9.76
CA GLU A 3 25.37 60.03 -10.56
C GLU A 3 24.13 59.18 -11.07
N GLU A 4 23.18 59.54 -11.95
CA GLU A 4 22.99 60.67 -12.91
C GLU A 4 23.92 60.62 -14.16
N ILE A 5 23.82 61.39 -15.27
CA ILE A 5 22.85 62.39 -15.76
C ILE A 5 22.62 62.19 -17.29
N THR A 6 21.50 62.72 -17.82
CA THR A 6 21.36 63.37 -19.16
C THR A 6 20.49 62.70 -20.24
N THR A 7 19.49 63.46 -20.68
CA THR A 7 18.55 63.19 -21.79
C THR A 7 18.83 64.15 -22.97
N ALA A 8 18.77 63.67 -24.22
CA ALA A 8 18.51 64.46 -25.43
C ALA A 8 18.03 63.51 -26.57
N THR A 9 17.03 63.75 -27.44
CA THR A 9 16.49 64.97 -28.09
C THR A 9 17.41 65.51 -29.20
N ALA A 10 17.00 65.68 -30.48
CA ALA A 10 15.86 65.19 -31.28
C ALA A 10 16.13 65.51 -32.77
N ALA A 11 15.36 64.96 -33.73
CA ALA A 11 15.20 65.54 -35.07
C ALA A 11 13.97 64.99 -35.84
N SER A 12 13.22 65.88 -36.50
CA SER A 12 12.20 65.58 -37.53
C SER A 12 12.27 66.63 -38.65
N PRO A 13 11.85 66.29 -39.88
CA PRO A 13 11.21 67.28 -40.76
C PRO A 13 9.94 66.75 -41.48
N VAL A 14 9.14 67.67 -42.04
CA VAL A 14 7.77 67.54 -42.65
C VAL A 14 7.52 68.78 -43.58
N PRO A 15 6.40 68.99 -44.34
CA PRO A 15 5.12 68.25 -44.41
C PRO A 15 4.43 68.09 -45.81
N ALA A 16 3.35 67.27 -45.87
CA ALA A 16 2.09 67.50 -46.63
C ALA A 16 2.10 67.43 -48.20
N PRO A 17 0.93 67.51 -48.94
CA PRO A 17 -0.49 67.64 -48.50
C PRO A 17 -1.57 66.69 -49.13
N VAL A 18 -2.57 66.29 -48.32
CA VAL A 18 -4.06 66.61 -48.36
C VAL A 18 -4.73 66.87 -49.74
N PRO A 19 -6.02 66.52 -50.05
CA PRO A 19 -7.23 66.19 -49.22
C PRO A 19 -7.88 64.78 -49.50
N ALA A 20 -9.05 64.34 -48.99
CA ALA A 20 -10.27 65.06 -48.56
C ALA A 20 -11.16 64.36 -47.48
N THR A 21 -12.05 65.19 -46.90
CA THR A 21 -13.32 64.96 -46.16
C THR A 21 -14.06 63.61 -46.36
N ALA A 22 -14.84 63.08 -45.41
CA ALA A 22 -15.22 63.46 -44.02
C ALA A 22 -15.77 62.18 -43.29
N THR A 23 -16.40 62.11 -42.10
CA THR A 23 -17.05 63.10 -41.18
C THR A 23 -17.02 62.54 -39.74
N ALA A 24 -17.49 63.29 -38.74
CA ALA A 24 -17.62 62.84 -37.34
C ALA A 24 -19.05 62.99 -36.77
N THR A 25 -19.43 62.08 -35.86
CA THR A 25 -20.50 62.26 -34.86
C THR A 25 -20.07 61.57 -33.54
N ALA A 26 -20.60 62.01 -32.40
CA ALA A 26 -20.02 61.78 -31.08
C ALA A 26 -20.73 60.73 -30.20
N THR A 27 -19.98 60.26 -29.20
CA THR A 27 -20.41 59.87 -27.84
C THR A 27 -21.56 58.89 -27.64
N ALA A 28 -21.22 57.72 -27.08
CA ALA A 28 -21.99 57.09 -26.02
C ALA A 28 -21.03 56.44 -25.00
N ALA A 29 -21.16 56.81 -23.72
CA ALA A 29 -20.40 56.19 -22.62
C ALA A 29 -21.35 55.44 -21.68
N THR A 30 -20.79 54.57 -20.84
CA THR A 30 -21.49 53.77 -19.81
C THR A 30 -22.27 52.57 -20.37
N GLY A 31 -22.05 51.37 -19.81
CA GLY A 31 -22.70 50.15 -20.31
C GLY A 31 -22.16 48.80 -19.83
N ARG A 32 -21.07 48.74 -19.05
CA ARG A 32 -20.65 47.49 -18.36
C ARG A 32 -21.61 47.19 -17.22
N THR A 33 -22.68 46.46 -17.52
CA THR A 33 -23.68 46.02 -16.54
C THR A 33 -23.08 45.00 -15.58
N ALA A 34 -23.41 45.11 -14.29
CA ALA A 34 -22.90 44.21 -13.25
C ALA A 34 -23.35 42.73 -13.40
N ALA A 35 -24.27 42.44 -14.33
CA ALA A 35 -24.81 41.11 -14.59
C ALA A 35 -23.76 40.06 -14.97
N GLN A 36 -22.69 40.44 -15.68
CA GLN A 36 -21.65 39.49 -16.09
C GLN A 36 -20.81 38.93 -14.92
N ALA A 37 -20.72 39.65 -13.78
CA ALA A 37 -20.03 39.14 -12.59
C ALA A 37 -20.81 38.02 -11.88
N PHE A 38 -22.14 38.16 -11.78
CA PHE A 38 -22.99 37.19 -11.09
C PHE A 38 -23.17 35.88 -11.87
N GLY A 39 -23.20 35.94 -13.21
CA GLY A 39 -23.32 34.74 -14.05
C GLY A 39 -22.15 33.75 -13.87
N ILE A 40 -20.91 34.27 -13.82
CA ILE A 40 -19.71 33.46 -13.57
C ILE A 40 -19.73 32.90 -12.15
N GLY A 41 -20.06 33.72 -11.15
CA GLY A 41 -20.15 33.27 -9.75
C GLY A 41 -21.12 32.11 -9.56
N CYS A 42 -22.33 32.19 -10.13
CA CYS A 42 -23.34 31.14 -10.00
C CYS A 42 -22.95 29.84 -10.74
N ALA A 43 -22.33 29.95 -11.93
CA ALA A 43 -21.83 28.79 -12.65
C ALA A 43 -20.67 28.08 -11.90
N VAL A 44 -19.72 28.85 -11.35
CA VAL A 44 -18.60 28.32 -10.56
C VAL A 44 -19.08 27.66 -9.26
N LEU A 45 -20.09 28.23 -8.60
CA LEU A 45 -20.71 27.68 -7.39
C LEU A 45 -21.39 26.32 -7.59
N LEU A 46 -21.72 25.93 -8.83
CA LEU A 46 -22.24 24.59 -9.16
C LEU A 46 -21.16 23.69 -9.78
N ALA A 47 -20.32 24.24 -10.67
CA ALA A 47 -19.27 23.49 -11.35
C ALA A 47 -18.18 22.99 -10.40
N VAL A 48 -17.75 23.79 -9.41
CA VAL A 48 -16.68 23.36 -8.48
C VAL A 48 -17.15 22.24 -7.55
N PRO A 49 -18.32 22.32 -6.86
CA PRO A 49 -18.82 21.18 -6.10
C PRO A 49 -19.09 19.94 -6.96
N LEU A 50 -19.60 20.09 -8.18
CA LEU A 50 -19.80 18.95 -9.09
C LEU A 50 -18.47 18.29 -9.48
N LEU A 51 -17.44 19.07 -9.80
CA LEU A 51 -16.10 18.54 -10.10
C LEU A 51 -15.47 17.86 -8.87
N LEU A 52 -15.67 18.39 -7.67
CA LEU A 52 -15.23 17.75 -6.42
C LEU A 52 -15.96 16.43 -6.17
N VAL A 53 -17.28 16.36 -6.38
CA VAL A 53 -18.06 15.13 -6.27
C VAL A 53 -17.64 14.11 -7.32
N LEU A 54 -17.41 14.50 -8.57
CA LEU A 54 -16.95 13.61 -9.63
C LEU A 54 -15.52 13.10 -9.38
N ALA A 55 -14.62 13.96 -8.88
CA ALA A 55 -13.28 13.56 -8.47
C ALA A 55 -13.31 12.60 -7.27
N PHE A 56 -14.20 12.82 -6.30
CA PHE A 56 -14.38 11.96 -5.12
C PHE A 56 -14.99 10.59 -5.48
N VAL A 57 -16.01 10.55 -6.35
CA VAL A 57 -16.58 9.30 -6.86
C VAL A 57 -15.57 8.54 -7.72
N GLY A 58 -14.82 9.24 -8.57
CA GLY A 58 -13.72 8.65 -9.35
C GLY A 58 -12.60 8.11 -8.46
N TRP A 59 -12.28 8.81 -7.37
CA TRP A 59 -11.29 8.34 -6.38
C TRP A 59 -11.78 7.09 -5.64
N ILE A 60 -13.03 7.06 -5.17
CA ILE A 60 -13.64 5.85 -4.57
C ILE A 60 -13.53 4.68 -5.55
N ALA A 61 -13.96 4.86 -6.80
CA ALA A 61 -13.89 3.81 -7.83
C ALA A 61 -12.47 3.36 -8.22
N VAL A 62 -11.42 4.04 -7.75
CA VAL A 62 -10.00 3.65 -7.93
C VAL A 62 -9.42 2.97 -6.69
N VAL A 63 -9.96 3.21 -5.49
CA VAL A 63 -9.51 2.55 -4.24
C VAL A 63 -10.39 1.38 -3.80
N THR A 64 -11.58 1.24 -4.40
CA THR A 64 -12.51 0.13 -4.22
C THR A 64 -12.11 -1.04 -5.13
N LYS A 65 -11.67 -2.16 -4.54
CA LYS A 65 -11.38 -3.43 -5.23
C LYS A 65 -12.62 -4.34 -5.26
N ASP A 66 -12.83 -5.05 -6.36
CA ASP A 66 -13.80 -6.14 -6.50
C ASP A 66 -13.11 -7.45 -6.93
N ALA A 67 -13.86 -8.56 -7.03
CA ALA A 67 -13.31 -9.90 -7.31
C ALA A 67 -12.61 -10.03 -8.68
N SER A 68 -12.77 -9.06 -9.59
CA SER A 68 -12.04 -8.97 -10.85
C SER A 68 -10.58 -8.52 -10.69
N ASP A 69 -10.26 -7.86 -9.59
CA ASP A 69 -8.99 -7.15 -9.41
C ASP A 69 -7.95 -8.00 -8.68
N PHE A 70 -8.35 -9.20 -8.24
CA PHE A 70 -7.50 -10.20 -7.61
C PHE A 70 -7.19 -11.33 -8.60
N PRO A 71 -5.96 -11.89 -8.57
CA PRO A 71 -5.61 -13.06 -9.37
C PRO A 71 -6.45 -14.27 -8.96
N ARG A 72 -6.85 -15.11 -9.93
CA ARG A 72 -7.45 -16.42 -9.65
C ARG A 72 -6.36 -17.42 -9.30
N VAL A 73 -6.41 -17.99 -8.10
CA VAL A 73 -5.40 -18.93 -7.57
C VAL A 73 -6.08 -19.95 -6.67
N ALA A 74 -5.71 -21.23 -6.79
CA ALA A 74 -6.23 -22.29 -5.92
C ALA A 74 -5.69 -22.18 -4.48
N PRO A 75 -6.48 -22.49 -3.44
CA PRO A 75 -6.05 -22.40 -2.04
C PRO A 75 -4.75 -23.16 -1.72
N GLU A 76 -4.53 -24.33 -2.33
CA GLU A 76 -3.33 -25.15 -2.15
C GLU A 76 -2.07 -24.48 -2.71
N GLU A 77 -2.19 -23.75 -3.82
CA GLU A 77 -1.06 -22.99 -4.39
C GLU A 77 -0.74 -21.76 -3.52
N MET A 78 -1.76 -21.13 -2.93
CA MET A 78 -1.57 -20.05 -1.96
C MET A 78 -0.91 -20.54 -0.67
N VAL A 79 -1.27 -21.74 -0.19
CA VAL A 79 -0.57 -22.43 0.92
C VAL A 79 0.89 -22.69 0.58
N SER A 80 1.21 -23.24 -0.60
CA SER A 80 2.61 -23.45 -1.01
C SER A 80 3.39 -22.13 -0.97
N ARG A 81 2.87 -21.07 -1.61
CA ARG A 81 3.51 -19.74 -1.65
C ARG A 81 3.80 -19.17 -0.25
N ALA A 82 2.91 -19.38 0.73
CA ALA A 82 3.11 -18.96 2.12
C ALA A 82 4.17 -19.81 2.84
N VAL A 83 4.08 -21.14 2.71
CA VAL A 83 5.04 -22.08 3.31
C VAL A 83 6.45 -21.90 2.73
N ASP A 84 6.56 -21.69 1.42
CA ASP A 84 7.84 -21.52 0.73
C ASP A 84 8.50 -20.18 1.08
N ARG A 85 7.72 -19.08 1.20
CA ARG A 85 8.22 -17.81 1.77
C ARG A 85 8.66 -17.95 3.23
N SER A 86 7.94 -18.78 4.00
CA SER A 86 8.31 -19.04 5.38
C SER A 86 9.62 -19.81 5.48
N ARG A 87 9.84 -20.78 4.58
CA ARG A 87 11.05 -21.59 4.49
C ARG A 87 12.26 -20.76 4.09
N GLU A 88 12.10 -19.88 3.09
CA GLU A 88 13.11 -18.88 2.70
C GLU A 88 13.62 -18.09 3.92
N ALA A 89 12.71 -17.59 4.76
CA ALA A 89 13.07 -16.89 5.99
C ALA A 89 13.71 -17.82 7.04
N TYR A 90 13.22 -19.05 7.19
CA TYR A 90 13.72 -20.06 8.13
C TYR A 90 15.19 -20.44 7.85
N ASP A 91 15.54 -20.60 6.57
CA ASP A 91 16.89 -20.89 6.10
C ASP A 91 17.85 -19.72 6.39
N VAL A 92 17.43 -18.47 6.15
CA VAL A 92 18.24 -17.25 6.42
C VAL A 92 18.41 -17.01 7.93
N LEU A 93 17.38 -17.30 8.73
CA LEU A 93 17.47 -17.34 10.20
C LEU A 93 18.45 -18.42 10.68
N GLY A 94 18.66 -19.48 9.89
CA GLY A 94 19.58 -20.58 10.22
C GLY A 94 19.00 -21.54 11.24
N PHE A 95 17.69 -21.81 11.15
CA PHE A 95 17.02 -22.84 11.95
C PHE A 95 17.04 -24.19 11.20
N THR A 96 17.28 -25.27 11.94
CA THR A 96 17.51 -26.62 11.36
C THR A 96 16.51 -27.68 11.85
N ARG A 97 15.67 -27.36 12.83
CA ARG A 97 14.66 -28.28 13.36
C ARG A 97 13.50 -28.42 12.37
N THR A 98 12.94 -29.62 12.27
CA THR A 98 11.65 -29.86 11.59
C THR A 98 10.53 -29.87 12.62
N ILE A 99 9.39 -29.25 12.28
CA ILE A 99 8.20 -29.13 13.13
C ILE A 99 6.96 -29.62 12.39
N ARG A 100 6.14 -30.42 13.07
CA ARG A 100 4.95 -31.06 12.50
C ARG A 100 3.74 -30.13 12.54
N PRO A 101 2.76 -30.25 11.61
CA PRO A 101 1.55 -29.43 11.59
C PRO A 101 0.76 -29.43 12.90
N GLY A 102 0.17 -28.27 13.21
CA GLY A 102 -0.58 -27.99 14.44
C GLY A 102 0.19 -27.17 15.45
N VAL A 103 -0.35 -27.11 16.67
CA VAL A 103 0.24 -26.48 17.86
C VAL A 103 -0.28 -27.22 19.09
N GLU A 104 0.57 -27.42 20.11
CA GLU A 104 0.18 -28.09 21.36
C GLU A 104 -0.20 -27.04 22.42
N GLU A 105 0.60 -25.99 22.59
CA GLU A 105 0.33 -24.83 23.45
C GLU A 105 0.96 -23.55 22.86
N ILE A 106 0.13 -22.58 22.46
CA ILE A 106 0.58 -21.33 21.83
C ILE A 106 1.48 -20.54 22.80
N GLY A 107 2.66 -20.15 22.34
CA GLY A 107 3.63 -19.40 23.15
C GLY A 107 4.60 -20.27 23.96
N VAL A 108 4.42 -21.59 23.93
CA VAL A 108 5.20 -22.58 24.71
C VAL A 108 5.72 -23.73 23.85
N SER A 109 4.91 -24.28 22.93
CA SER A 109 5.29 -25.38 22.03
C SER A 109 5.68 -24.89 20.63
N THR A 110 6.28 -25.76 19.82
CA THR A 110 6.35 -25.53 18.37
C THR A 110 4.96 -25.32 17.76
N GLU A 111 4.88 -24.45 16.75
CA GLU A 111 3.67 -24.19 15.96
C GLU A 111 3.97 -24.35 14.47
N ASN A 112 3.02 -24.89 13.70
CA ASN A 112 3.05 -24.96 12.24
C ASN A 112 1.60 -24.97 11.73
N THR A 113 1.04 -23.79 11.42
CA THR A 113 -0.38 -23.58 11.16
C THR A 113 -0.63 -22.82 9.86
N ILE A 114 -1.79 -23.06 9.26
CA ILE A 114 -2.36 -22.28 8.15
C ILE A 114 -3.63 -21.60 8.67
N GLY A 115 -3.82 -20.34 8.30
CA GLY A 115 -5.08 -19.62 8.46
C GLY A 115 -5.49 -18.96 7.15
N SER A 116 -6.79 -18.83 6.90
CA SER A 116 -7.28 -17.98 5.81
C SER A 116 -7.93 -16.71 6.37
N ASP A 117 -7.87 -15.64 5.58
CA ASP A 117 -8.38 -14.31 5.94
C ASP A 117 -9.22 -13.76 4.79
N HIS A 118 -10.28 -13.02 5.12
CA HIS A 118 -11.05 -12.29 4.11
C HIS A 118 -10.20 -11.21 3.44
N CYS A 119 -10.48 -10.96 2.17
CA CYS A 119 -9.98 -9.79 1.44
C CYS A 119 -11.04 -8.71 1.37
N TYR A 120 -10.63 -7.46 1.57
CA TYR A 120 -11.52 -6.33 1.77
C TYR A 120 -11.54 -5.40 0.57
N ARG A 121 -12.72 -4.83 0.29
CA ARG A 121 -13.00 -3.91 -0.81
C ARG A 121 -12.21 -2.61 -0.68
N GLY A 122 -12.00 -2.13 0.54
CA GLY A 122 -11.29 -0.88 0.81
C GLY A 122 -12.08 0.38 0.45
N GLY A 123 -11.45 1.54 0.58
CA GLY A 123 -12.09 2.83 0.42
C GLY A 123 -12.76 3.31 1.70
N LEU A 124 -14.09 3.22 1.79
CA LEU A 124 -14.90 3.76 2.91
C LEU A 124 -15.66 2.69 3.71
N THR A 125 -15.55 1.42 3.35
CA THR A 125 -16.24 0.30 4.02
C THR A 125 -15.30 -0.87 4.28
N ASP A 126 -15.45 -1.49 5.45
CA ASP A 126 -14.78 -2.75 5.82
C ASP A 126 -15.54 -3.98 5.25
N GLU A 127 -16.04 -3.85 4.01
CA GLU A 127 -16.74 -4.92 3.31
C GLU A 127 -15.75 -5.94 2.76
N SER A 128 -16.00 -7.23 3.00
CA SER A 128 -15.30 -8.30 2.31
C SER A 128 -15.72 -8.38 0.84
N VAL A 129 -14.78 -8.78 -0.02
CA VAL A 129 -15.05 -9.13 -1.41
C VAL A 129 -15.36 -10.63 -1.48
N ASP A 130 -16.57 -10.96 -1.93
CA ASP A 130 -17.04 -12.33 -2.07
C ASP A 130 -16.09 -13.19 -2.93
N GLY A 131 -15.71 -14.37 -2.41
CA GLY A 131 -14.78 -15.30 -3.03
C GLY A 131 -13.30 -14.89 -2.95
N ALA A 132 -13.00 -13.71 -2.41
CA ALA A 132 -11.62 -13.22 -2.27
C ALA A 132 -11.05 -13.50 -0.88
N TYR A 133 -9.90 -14.16 -0.87
CA TYR A 133 -9.23 -14.68 0.33
C TYR A 133 -7.72 -14.44 0.24
N ARG A 134 -7.04 -14.55 1.37
CA ARG A 134 -5.58 -14.69 1.46
C ARG A 134 -5.25 -15.83 2.41
N ILE A 135 -4.06 -16.39 2.27
CA ILE A 135 -3.52 -17.41 3.17
C ILE A 135 -2.43 -16.78 4.03
N SER A 136 -2.42 -17.15 5.30
CA SER A 136 -1.28 -16.99 6.18
C SER A 136 -0.70 -18.35 6.56
N HIS A 137 0.62 -18.38 6.73
CA HIS A 137 1.33 -19.50 7.34
C HIS A 137 2.09 -18.97 8.54
N SER A 138 1.84 -19.55 9.71
CA SER A 138 2.42 -19.18 11.00
C SER A 138 3.18 -20.35 11.58
N TRP A 139 4.34 -20.07 12.16
CA TRP A 139 5.19 -21.09 12.74
C TRP A 139 5.93 -20.56 13.97
N ALA A 140 6.29 -21.48 14.88
CA ALA A 140 7.04 -21.13 16.07
C ALA A 140 8.00 -22.23 16.52
N LEU A 141 9.03 -21.80 17.25
CA LEU A 141 10.06 -22.62 17.86
C LEU A 141 10.23 -22.21 19.33
N ASP A 142 10.04 -23.16 20.23
CA ASP A 142 10.55 -23.11 21.60
C ASP A 142 12.08 -23.32 21.65
N GLN A 143 12.72 -22.97 22.76
CA GLN A 143 14.13 -23.23 23.03
C GLN A 143 15.10 -22.65 21.97
N VAL A 144 14.77 -21.48 21.41
CA VAL A 144 15.65 -20.70 20.53
C VAL A 144 16.37 -19.62 21.36
N PRO A 145 17.68 -19.75 21.61
CA PRO A 145 18.40 -18.82 22.47
C PRO A 145 18.84 -17.54 21.73
N ALA A 146 19.19 -16.53 22.51
CA ALA A 146 19.61 -15.20 22.06
C ALA A 146 20.68 -15.21 20.95
N GLU A 147 21.71 -16.06 21.10
CA GLU A 147 22.83 -16.18 20.17
C GLU A 147 22.46 -16.75 18.79
N GLN A 148 21.29 -17.39 18.67
CA GLN A 148 20.75 -17.81 17.38
C GLN A 148 19.73 -16.78 16.87
N ALA A 149 18.76 -16.39 17.70
CA ALA A 149 17.65 -15.52 17.32
C ALA A 149 18.10 -14.12 16.86
N VAL A 150 18.92 -13.43 17.66
CA VAL A 150 19.26 -12.02 17.39
C VAL A 150 20.19 -11.87 16.18
N PRO A 151 21.24 -12.69 15.99
CA PRO A 151 22.00 -12.70 14.72
C PRO A 151 21.18 -13.19 13.53
N GLY A 152 20.21 -14.08 13.73
CA GLY A 152 19.26 -14.51 12.71
C GLY A 152 18.40 -13.36 12.21
N LEU A 153 17.72 -12.64 13.10
CA LEU A 153 16.85 -11.50 12.75
C LEU A 153 17.62 -10.40 11.98
N ARG A 154 18.90 -10.18 12.28
CA ARG A 154 19.75 -9.25 11.52
C ARG A 154 19.98 -9.73 10.08
N ARG A 155 20.40 -10.99 9.89
CA ARG A 155 20.53 -11.59 8.54
C ARG A 155 19.22 -11.54 7.76
N LEU A 156 18.11 -11.80 8.43
CA LEU A 156 16.79 -11.81 7.79
C LEU A 156 16.35 -10.40 7.38
N ARG A 157 16.58 -9.36 8.21
CA ARG A 157 16.37 -7.96 7.80
C ARG A 157 17.17 -7.66 6.54
N ASP A 158 18.48 -7.94 6.57
CA ASP A 158 19.39 -7.60 5.47
C ASP A 158 18.98 -8.32 4.18
N HIS A 159 18.60 -9.61 4.25
CA HIS A 159 18.05 -10.37 3.12
C HIS A 159 16.71 -9.81 2.61
N LEU A 160 15.82 -9.38 3.49
CA LEU A 160 14.53 -8.79 3.10
C LEU A 160 14.74 -7.43 2.39
N GLU A 161 15.66 -6.60 2.88
CA GLU A 161 16.07 -5.35 2.21
C GLU A 161 16.68 -5.63 0.82
N ASP A 162 17.64 -6.56 0.72
CA ASP A 162 18.30 -6.96 -0.54
C ASP A 162 17.32 -7.61 -1.55
N THR A 163 16.24 -8.26 -1.07
CA THR A 163 15.19 -8.87 -1.92
C THR A 163 13.99 -7.95 -2.19
N GLY A 164 14.07 -6.68 -1.80
CA GLY A 164 13.09 -5.65 -2.16
C GLY A 164 11.82 -5.63 -1.31
N TRP A 165 11.94 -5.93 -0.02
CA TRP A 165 10.88 -5.69 0.97
C TRP A 165 11.04 -4.34 1.66
N ASP A 166 9.91 -3.68 1.93
CA ASP A 166 9.84 -2.51 2.79
C ASP A 166 9.82 -2.99 4.27
N ILE A 167 10.87 -2.68 5.03
CA ILE A 167 10.92 -2.94 6.47
C ILE A 167 9.99 -1.95 7.18
N THR A 168 8.88 -2.45 7.74
CA THR A 168 7.84 -1.62 8.40
C THR A 168 8.05 -1.48 9.90
N SER A 169 8.74 -2.44 10.52
CA SER A 169 9.29 -2.33 11.87
C SER A 169 10.54 -3.20 11.97
N TYR A 170 11.61 -2.65 12.56
CA TYR A 170 12.71 -3.45 13.09
C TYR A 170 13.06 -2.90 14.46
N ARG A 171 12.97 -3.74 15.49
CA ARG A 171 13.21 -3.35 16.88
C ARG A 171 14.05 -4.39 17.58
N GLU A 172 15.23 -3.98 18.01
CA GLU A 172 16.04 -4.74 18.95
C GLU A 172 15.78 -4.24 20.39
N ASN A 173 15.62 -5.17 21.33
CA ASN A 173 15.64 -4.88 22.77
C ASN A 173 14.64 -3.78 23.22
N VAL A 174 13.35 -3.98 22.95
CA VAL A 174 12.30 -2.98 23.28
C VAL A 174 12.11 -2.82 24.79
N SER A 175 12.40 -3.86 25.57
CA SER A 175 12.12 -3.91 27.02
C SER A 175 13.14 -4.70 27.86
N GLY A 176 14.27 -5.12 27.27
CA GLY A 176 15.13 -6.19 27.78
C GLY A 176 14.94 -7.48 27.00
N ASP A 177 13.68 -7.85 26.75
CA ASP A 177 13.31 -9.26 26.52
C ASP A 177 12.57 -9.53 25.19
N TYR A 178 12.46 -8.54 24.30
CA TYR A 178 11.67 -8.65 23.07
C TYR A 178 12.32 -7.96 21.85
N TRP A 179 12.26 -8.68 20.72
CA TRP A 179 12.77 -8.29 19.40
C TRP A 179 11.72 -8.52 18.32
N ASP A 180 11.63 -7.63 17.32
CA ASP A 180 10.80 -7.86 16.14
C ASP A 180 11.38 -7.36 14.81
N LEU A 181 10.88 -7.98 13.75
CA LEU A 181 11.10 -7.66 12.35
C LEU A 181 9.77 -7.88 11.60
N TYR A 182 9.17 -6.78 11.12
CA TYR A 182 8.00 -6.78 10.27
C TYR A 182 8.36 -6.15 8.93
N ALA A 183 8.02 -6.82 7.82
CA ALA A 183 8.25 -6.30 6.49
C ALA A 183 7.04 -6.55 5.59
N SER A 184 6.90 -5.74 4.55
CA SER A 184 5.84 -5.88 3.55
C SER A 184 6.37 -5.58 2.16
N ARG A 185 5.64 -6.02 1.13
CA ARG A 185 5.89 -5.62 -0.25
C ARG A 185 4.57 -5.60 -1.02
N SER A 186 4.63 -5.33 -2.33
CA SER A 186 3.43 -5.32 -3.19
C SER A 186 2.35 -4.36 -2.68
N GLY A 187 2.76 -3.15 -2.27
CA GLY A 187 1.85 -2.13 -1.69
C GLY A 187 1.32 -2.46 -0.29
N GLY A 188 1.88 -3.50 0.36
CA GLY A 188 1.39 -4.03 1.63
C GLY A 188 0.51 -5.27 1.48
N ASP A 189 0.17 -5.71 0.26
CA ASP A 189 -0.65 -6.91 0.07
C ASP A 189 0.11 -8.20 0.50
N GLU A 190 1.44 -8.24 0.40
CA GLU A 190 2.28 -9.28 1.04
C GLU A 190 2.90 -8.77 2.34
N ARG A 191 2.90 -9.61 3.38
CA ARG A 191 3.47 -9.30 4.70
C ARG A 191 4.27 -10.46 5.26
N VAL A 192 5.31 -10.16 6.03
CA VAL A 192 6.04 -11.12 6.87
C VAL A 192 6.30 -10.52 8.26
N SER A 193 6.31 -11.37 9.29
CA SER A 193 6.44 -10.96 10.69
C SER A 193 7.26 -11.98 11.47
N PHE A 194 8.27 -11.51 12.19
CA PHE A 194 9.14 -12.34 13.02
C PHE A 194 9.33 -11.68 14.37
N GLN A 195 9.25 -12.46 15.45
CA GLN A 195 9.39 -11.98 16.82
C GLN A 195 10.21 -13.00 17.62
N TRP A 196 11.02 -12.51 18.56
CA TRP A 196 11.70 -13.34 19.54
C TRP A 196 11.46 -12.81 20.96
N PHE A 197 11.23 -13.75 21.88
CA PHE A 197 10.81 -13.52 23.26
C PHE A 197 11.81 -14.20 24.21
N ALA A 198 12.66 -13.40 24.85
CA ALA A 198 13.75 -13.88 25.71
C ALA A 198 13.28 -14.38 27.09
N ASP A 199 12.06 -14.04 27.51
CA ASP A 199 11.46 -14.53 28.76
C ASP A 199 11.21 -16.05 28.75
N ARG A 200 11.24 -16.67 27.57
CA ARG A 200 10.88 -18.08 27.34
C ARG A 200 11.56 -18.73 26.12
N ASP A 201 12.66 -18.13 25.62
CA ASP A 201 13.43 -18.56 24.45
C ASP A 201 12.53 -18.96 23.25
N TYR A 202 11.51 -18.15 22.94
CA TYR A 202 10.47 -18.48 21.95
C TYR A 202 10.58 -17.59 20.72
N PHE A 203 10.62 -18.20 19.54
CA PHE A 203 10.68 -17.52 18.25
C PHE A 203 9.42 -17.80 17.44
N THR A 204 8.75 -16.75 16.93
CA THR A 204 7.65 -16.89 15.96
C THR A 204 8.05 -16.31 14.62
N GLY A 205 7.66 -16.97 13.53
CA GLY A 205 7.66 -16.39 12.19
C GLY A 205 6.30 -16.59 11.51
N GLY A 206 5.96 -15.68 10.61
CA GLY A 206 4.68 -15.72 9.91
C GLY A 206 4.74 -14.99 8.58
N THR A 207 3.91 -15.41 7.64
CA THR A 207 3.81 -14.85 6.29
C THR A 207 2.35 -14.75 5.87
N SER A 208 2.01 -13.73 5.07
CA SER A 208 0.71 -13.56 4.41
C SER A 208 0.93 -13.42 2.91
N THR A 209 0.20 -14.19 2.12
CA THR A 209 0.08 -14.01 0.67
C THR A 209 -0.62 -12.69 0.33
N PRO A 210 -0.58 -12.25 -0.95
CA PRO A 210 -1.58 -11.31 -1.45
C PRO A 210 -2.99 -11.90 -1.36
N CYS A 211 -3.99 -11.07 -1.63
CA CYS A 211 -5.34 -11.52 -1.94
C CYS A 211 -5.42 -12.24 -3.31
N ALA A 212 -6.22 -13.30 -3.36
CA ALA A 212 -6.61 -14.02 -4.57
C ALA A 212 -8.10 -14.33 -4.53
N VAL A 213 -8.66 -14.78 -5.66
CA VAL A 213 -9.99 -15.38 -5.74
C VAL A 213 -9.86 -16.86 -6.07
N ASP A 214 -10.61 -17.71 -5.38
CA ASP A 214 -10.61 -19.14 -5.67
C ASP A 214 -11.27 -19.37 -7.04
N PRO A 215 -10.61 -20.06 -8.00
CA PRO A 215 -11.14 -20.25 -9.34
C PRO A 215 -12.44 -21.05 -9.39
N ASP A 216 -12.71 -21.92 -8.41
CA ASP A 216 -13.88 -22.81 -8.36
C ASP A 216 -15.03 -22.29 -7.48
N TRP A 217 -14.78 -21.25 -6.65
CA TRP A 217 -15.74 -20.64 -5.72
C TRP A 217 -17.03 -20.13 -6.37
N ARG A 218 -18.14 -20.25 -5.63
CA ARG A 218 -19.49 -19.87 -6.04
C ARG A 218 -20.21 -19.14 -4.90
N GLN A 219 -21.15 -18.28 -5.27
CA GLN A 219 -21.97 -17.55 -4.31
C GLN A 219 -22.78 -18.52 -3.44
N GLY A 220 -22.49 -18.54 -2.13
CA GLY A 220 -23.08 -19.43 -1.14
C GLY A 220 -22.12 -20.50 -0.60
N ASP A 221 -20.91 -20.63 -1.14
CA ASP A 221 -19.86 -21.48 -0.58
C ASP A 221 -19.28 -20.87 0.71
N ASP A 222 -18.68 -21.73 1.57
CA ASP A 222 -17.97 -21.31 2.78
C ASP A 222 -16.84 -20.31 2.46
N GLN A 223 -16.61 -19.33 3.34
CA GLN A 223 -15.56 -18.32 3.21
C GLN A 223 -14.88 -18.02 4.57
N PRO A 224 -13.58 -17.67 4.59
CA PRO A 224 -12.68 -17.58 3.43
C PRO A 224 -12.21 -18.96 2.94
N ALA A 225 -11.65 -19.01 1.73
CA ALA A 225 -11.15 -20.26 1.16
C ALA A 225 -9.81 -20.66 1.80
N GLY A 226 -9.66 -21.94 2.16
CA GLY A 226 -8.41 -22.48 2.72
C GLY A 226 -8.45 -22.85 4.20
N ASP A 227 -9.48 -22.46 4.97
CA ASP A 227 -9.63 -22.77 6.42
C ASP A 227 -9.59 -24.25 6.82
N ARG A 228 -9.65 -25.17 5.84
CA ARG A 228 -9.60 -26.63 6.05
C ARG A 228 -8.27 -27.25 5.61
N LEU A 229 -7.34 -26.45 5.09
CA LEU A 229 -6.03 -26.91 4.66
C LEU A 229 -5.04 -27.00 5.84
N TRP A 230 -4.08 -27.90 5.70
CA TRP A 230 -3.02 -28.12 6.66
C TRP A 230 -1.66 -27.89 5.99
N PRO A 231 -0.68 -27.30 6.68
CA PRO A 231 0.67 -27.21 6.16
C PRO A 231 1.33 -28.61 6.09
N PRO A 232 2.40 -28.78 5.32
CA PRO A 232 3.28 -29.94 5.43
C PRO A 232 4.15 -29.85 6.70
N ASP A 233 4.94 -30.89 6.99
CA ASP A 233 6.07 -30.77 7.92
C ASP A 233 6.97 -29.60 7.47
N PHE A 234 7.24 -28.68 8.40
CA PHE A 234 7.96 -27.44 8.13
C PHE A 234 9.37 -27.48 8.74
N GLY A 235 10.33 -26.82 8.11
CA GLY A 235 11.75 -26.93 8.42
C GLY A 235 12.60 -26.38 7.27
N PRO A 236 13.93 -26.55 7.31
CA PRO A 236 14.84 -25.97 6.32
C PRO A 236 14.64 -26.58 4.92
N SER A 237 15.15 -25.89 3.90
CA SER A 237 15.26 -26.45 2.54
C SER A 237 16.22 -27.64 2.50
N ALA A 238 15.93 -28.60 1.61
CA ALA A 238 16.64 -29.88 1.46
C ALA A 238 17.63 -29.89 0.28
#